data_AF-A0A822CFE0-F1
#
_entry.id   AF-A0A822CFE0-F1
#
_cell.length_a   1.000
_cell.length_b   1.000
_cell.length_c   1.000
_cell.angle_alpha   90.00
_cell.angle_beta   90.00
_cell.angle_gamma   90.00
#
_symmetry.space_group_name_H-M   'P 1'
#
loop_
_entity.id
_entity.type
_entity.pdbx_description
1 polymer ?
#
loop_
_entity_poly.entity_id
_entity_poly.type
_entity_poly.pdbx_seq_one_letter_code
_entity_poly.pdbx_strand_id
1 'polypeptide(L)'
;MAAVEQIPSNDGLKRRRRHSTISSTTFDSEAQDLIEQWENLSIEMDSFEQQHQTYLTKLQEIENLKKKHRLEFNRIQEKINNLKQLIDIHKSLIIVPDDKQENKIKKDKSELLRIRRESEKREETPEERLIRLNTIHEHLITQRSDYLTRIKYTLPQPPERYLRIILGNELPVSILDKSQQWKYKENYEQFKLRVTLIIMIVSLLMSTIIPASRVIDAGFYFLLVWYYCTLTIRESILVANGSNIQFWWRLHHFISTVCSSIILLWSSTQSYKIFRQQHYIFSLYISFVQVLLYYYQRGLLYRLRALGDSDELQITIEGFHSWMLRGLTFLVPFLFMGYLFQLYNAYVLYNLSIDQSAEPNSDWQILLKVL
;
A
#
# COMPACT_ATOMS: atom_id res chain seq x y z
N MET A 1 20.45 -54.71 -17.24
CA MET A 1 20.95 -54.47 -18.61
C MET A 1 21.37 -53.01 -18.68
N ALA A 2 22.67 -52.79 -18.62
CA ALA A 2 23.29 -51.49 -18.85
C ALA A 2 23.28 -51.19 -20.36
N ALA A 3 23.03 -49.94 -20.74
CA ALA A 3 23.35 -49.43 -22.06
C ALA A 3 24.32 -48.26 -21.88
N VAL A 4 25.56 -48.52 -22.28
CA VAL A 4 26.69 -47.59 -22.29
C VAL A 4 26.60 -46.76 -23.56
N GLU A 5 26.57 -45.44 -23.41
CA GLU A 5 26.57 -44.49 -24.52
C GLU A 5 28.03 -44.21 -24.94
N GLN A 6 28.36 -44.49 -26.20
CA GLN A 6 29.69 -44.28 -26.79
C GLN A 6 29.86 -42.82 -27.23
N ILE A 7 30.97 -42.19 -26.85
CA ILE A 7 31.41 -40.86 -27.29
C ILE A 7 32.66 -41.05 -28.20
N PRO A 8 32.81 -40.29 -29.30
CA PRO A 8 33.63 -40.68 -30.44
C PRO A 8 35.13 -40.44 -30.25
N SER A 9 35.90 -41.22 -31.00
CA SER A 9 37.37 -41.17 -31.12
C SER A 9 37.84 -39.83 -31.71
N ASN A 10 38.70 -39.13 -30.97
CA ASN A 10 39.45 -37.99 -31.49
C ASN A 10 40.92 -38.39 -31.68
N ASP A 11 41.28 -38.53 -32.95
CA ASP A 11 42.62 -38.85 -33.42
C ASP A 11 43.50 -37.59 -33.45
N GLY A 12 44.78 -37.74 -33.12
CA GLY A 12 45.84 -36.81 -33.49
C GLY A 12 45.89 -35.41 -32.84
N LEU A 13 46.56 -35.29 -31.69
CA LEU A 13 47.34 -34.09 -31.35
C LEU A 13 48.54 -34.45 -30.46
N LYS A 14 49.69 -34.64 -31.12
CA LYS A 14 51.02 -34.75 -30.48
C LYS A 14 51.30 -33.46 -29.68
N ARG A 15 50.95 -33.44 -28.40
CA ARG A 15 51.49 -32.47 -27.43
C ARG A 15 52.73 -33.06 -26.77
N ARG A 16 53.88 -32.47 -27.11
CA ARG A 16 55.15 -32.60 -26.38
C ARG A 16 54.86 -32.52 -24.88
N ARG A 17 54.99 -33.64 -24.17
CA ARG A 17 55.04 -33.64 -22.70
C ARG A 17 56.35 -32.97 -22.28
N ARG A 18 56.29 -31.68 -21.93
CA ARG A 18 57.22 -31.14 -20.95
C ARG A 18 56.85 -31.85 -19.64
N HIS A 19 57.58 -32.90 -19.29
CA HIS A 19 57.60 -33.38 -17.91
C HIS A 19 58.24 -32.26 -17.08
N SER A 20 57.43 -31.34 -16.56
CA SER A 20 57.77 -30.72 -15.29
C SER A 20 57.63 -31.85 -14.27
N THR A 21 58.75 -32.47 -13.92
CA THR A 21 58.82 -33.40 -12.80
C THR A 21 58.52 -32.59 -11.54
N ILE A 22 57.25 -32.44 -11.21
CA ILE A 22 56.84 -32.02 -9.86
C ILE A 22 57.38 -33.15 -8.98
N SER A 23 58.33 -32.83 -8.10
CA SER A 23 58.87 -33.82 -7.18
C SER A 23 57.73 -34.35 -6.31
N SER A 24 57.76 -35.63 -5.90
CA SER A 24 56.75 -36.16 -4.99
C SER A 24 56.55 -35.26 -3.76
N THR A 25 57.65 -34.65 -3.29
CA THR A 25 57.65 -33.69 -2.19
C THR A 25 56.87 -32.39 -2.45
N THR A 26 56.75 -31.93 -3.69
CA THR A 26 55.94 -30.74 -4.02
C THR A 26 54.46 -31.09 -4.13
N PHE A 27 54.12 -32.24 -4.71
CA PHE A 27 52.75 -32.76 -4.73
C PHE A 27 52.21 -33.09 -3.33
N ASP A 28 53.05 -33.72 -2.49
CA ASP A 28 52.70 -34.04 -1.10
C ASP A 28 52.51 -32.75 -0.28
N SER A 29 53.30 -31.71 -0.53
CA SER A 29 53.13 -30.39 0.09
C SER A 29 51.84 -29.69 -0.34
N GLU A 30 51.46 -29.76 -1.62
CA GLU A 30 50.20 -29.19 -2.12
C GLU A 30 48.98 -29.94 -1.56
N ALA A 31 49.07 -31.28 -1.45
CA ALA A 31 48.01 -32.08 -0.84
C ALA A 31 47.83 -31.77 0.65
N GLN A 32 48.93 -31.52 1.36
CA GLN A 32 48.91 -31.19 2.79
C GLN A 32 48.36 -29.78 3.05
N ASP A 33 48.71 -28.81 2.19
CA ASP A 33 48.12 -27.45 2.20
C ASP A 33 46.59 -27.50 1.93
N LEU A 34 46.14 -28.34 0.99
CA LEU A 34 44.70 -28.54 0.74
C LEU A 34 43.96 -29.15 1.94
N ILE A 35 44.59 -30.09 2.65
CA ILE A 35 44.01 -30.68 3.87
C ILE A 35 43.92 -29.62 4.98
N GLU A 36 44.96 -28.82 5.18
CA GLU A 36 44.96 -27.74 6.17
C GLU A 36 43.89 -26.67 5.85
N GLN A 37 43.76 -26.29 4.58
CA GLN A 37 42.70 -25.37 4.13
C GLN A 37 41.30 -25.96 4.34
N TRP A 38 41.11 -27.25 4.09
CA TRP A 38 39.85 -27.94 4.34
C TRP A 38 39.51 -28.00 5.84
N GLU A 39 40.49 -28.32 6.70
CA GLU A 39 40.30 -28.35 8.14
C GLU A 39 39.96 -26.96 8.69
N ASN A 40 40.67 -25.91 8.25
CA ASN A 40 40.36 -24.54 8.62
C ASN A 40 38.94 -24.13 8.16
N LEU A 41 38.57 -24.45 6.93
CA LEU A 41 37.22 -24.18 6.41
C LEU A 41 36.14 -24.96 7.18
N SER A 42 36.40 -26.20 7.55
CA SER A 42 35.47 -27.02 8.34
C SER A 42 35.22 -26.38 9.70
N ILE A 43 36.26 -25.90 10.37
CA ILE A 43 36.14 -25.20 11.66
C ILE A 43 35.35 -23.89 11.50
N GLU A 44 35.59 -23.13 10.42
CA GLU A 44 34.80 -21.93 10.11
C GLU A 44 33.32 -22.24 9.85
N MET A 45 33.04 -23.33 9.13
CA MET A 45 31.68 -23.81 8.87
C MET A 45 30.95 -24.22 10.15
N ASP A 46 31.62 -24.96 11.04
CA ASP A 46 31.06 -25.36 12.34
C ASP A 46 30.74 -24.13 13.21
N SER A 47 31.64 -23.13 13.21
CA SER A 47 31.43 -21.85 13.89
C SER A 47 30.24 -21.08 13.32
N PHE A 48 30.11 -21.02 11.99
CA PHE A 48 28.97 -20.40 11.31
C PHE A 48 27.66 -21.13 11.62
N GLU A 49 27.66 -22.46 11.67
CA GLU A 49 26.49 -23.25 12.04
C GLU A 49 26.02 -22.92 13.45
N GLN A 50 26.93 -22.83 14.42
CA GLN A 50 26.58 -22.43 15.80
C GLN A 50 25.98 -21.01 15.86
N GLN A 51 26.54 -20.06 15.10
CA GLN A 51 25.98 -18.71 14.99
C GLN A 51 24.57 -18.74 14.36
N HIS A 52 24.37 -19.56 13.34
CA HIS A 52 23.07 -19.73 12.68
C HIS A 52 22.02 -20.34 13.63
N GLN A 53 22.37 -21.37 14.41
CA GLN A 53 21.47 -21.95 15.41
C GLN A 53 21.08 -20.93 16.49
N THR A 54 22.03 -20.10 16.91
CA THR A 54 21.77 -18.99 17.83
C THR A 54 20.80 -17.97 17.22
N TYR A 55 20.97 -17.64 15.93
CA TYR A 55 20.06 -16.77 15.20
C TYR A 55 18.63 -17.33 15.14
N LEU A 56 18.47 -18.61 14.80
CA LEU A 56 17.16 -19.27 14.75
C LEU A 56 16.45 -19.25 16.12
N THR A 57 17.19 -19.50 17.20
CA THR A 57 16.66 -19.46 18.56
C THR A 57 16.13 -18.06 18.92
N LYS A 58 16.89 -17.00 18.59
CA LYS A 58 16.47 -15.61 18.80
C LYS A 58 15.25 -15.24 17.94
N LEU A 59 15.17 -15.75 16.71
CA LEU A 59 14.02 -15.52 15.83
C LEU A 59 12.74 -16.10 16.43
N GLN A 60 12.82 -17.31 16.99
CA GLN A 60 11.70 -17.94 17.70
C GLN A 60 11.28 -17.16 18.95
N GLU A 61 12.24 -16.63 19.72
CA GLU A 61 11.95 -15.77 20.87
C GLU A 61 11.19 -14.49 20.47
N ILE A 62 11.63 -13.83 19.40
CA ILE A 62 10.96 -12.65 18.84
C ILE A 62 9.55 -12.97 18.38
N GLU A 63 9.34 -14.13 17.75
CA GLU A 63 8.02 -14.55 17.29
C GLU A 63 7.06 -14.80 18.46
N ASN A 64 7.54 -15.45 19.52
CA ASN A 64 6.79 -15.65 20.76
C ASN A 64 6.41 -14.32 21.43
N LEU A 65 7.34 -13.37 21.50
CA LEU A 65 7.09 -12.02 22.03
C LEU A 65 6.04 -11.28 21.20
N LYS A 66 6.12 -11.33 19.86
CA LYS A 66 5.12 -10.75 18.96
C LYS A 66 3.73 -11.31 19.23
N LYS A 67 3.61 -12.64 19.38
CA LYS A 67 2.34 -13.32 19.66
C LYS A 67 1.78 -12.90 21.04
N LYS A 68 2.63 -12.85 22.07
CA LYS A 68 2.25 -12.43 23.42
C LYS A 68 1.71 -11.00 23.43
N HIS A 69 2.46 -10.04 22.89
CA HIS A 69 2.04 -8.63 22.88
C HIS A 69 0.80 -8.40 22.02
N ARG A 70 0.60 -9.16 20.94
CA ARG A 70 -0.64 -9.11 20.16
C ARG A 70 -1.86 -9.53 20.98
N LEU A 71 -1.74 -10.59 21.78
CA LEU A 71 -2.83 -11.04 22.66
C LEU A 71 -3.14 -10.01 23.75
N GLU A 72 -2.12 -9.44 24.37
CA GLU A 72 -2.28 -8.36 25.37
C GLU A 72 -2.93 -7.12 24.77
N PHE A 73 -2.48 -6.69 23.58
CA PHE A 73 -3.06 -5.57 22.87
C PHE A 73 -4.54 -5.79 22.55
N ASN A 74 -4.91 -6.97 22.03
CA ASN A 74 -6.31 -7.30 21.73
C ASN A 74 -7.20 -7.25 22.98
N ARG A 75 -6.71 -7.75 24.13
CA ARG A 75 -7.43 -7.67 25.41
C ARG A 75 -7.63 -6.22 25.86
N ILE A 76 -6.60 -5.38 25.73
CA ILE A 76 -6.70 -3.95 26.07
C ILE A 76 -7.71 -3.26 25.15
N GLN A 77 -7.66 -3.54 23.85
CA GLN A 77 -8.59 -2.98 22.87
C GLN A 77 -10.04 -3.36 23.17
N GLU A 78 -10.30 -4.61 23.54
CA GLU A 78 -11.62 -5.08 23.95
C GLU A 78 -12.13 -4.34 25.20
N LYS A 79 -11.28 -4.20 26.23
CA LYS A 79 -11.61 -3.44 27.44
C LYS A 79 -11.95 -1.98 27.14
N ILE A 80 -11.22 -1.35 26.23
CA ILE A 80 -11.47 0.03 25.81
C ILE A 80 -12.78 0.15 25.04
N ASN A 81 -13.08 -0.80 24.15
CA ASN A 81 -14.35 -0.82 23.44
C ASN A 81 -15.54 -0.99 24.40
N ASN A 82 -15.41 -1.87 25.40
CA ASN A 82 -16.42 -2.06 26.44
C ASN A 82 -16.61 -0.78 27.28
N LEU A 83 -15.51 -0.13 27.69
CA LEU A 83 -15.57 1.15 28.41
C LEU A 83 -16.22 2.25 27.58
N LYS A 84 -15.94 2.33 26.27
CA LYS A 84 -16.61 3.29 25.37
C LYS A 84 -18.11 3.05 25.32
N GLN A 85 -18.53 1.80 25.14
CA GLN A 85 -19.95 1.43 25.13
C GLN A 85 -20.63 1.81 26.46
N LEU A 86 -19.99 1.51 27.60
CA LEU A 86 -20.52 1.88 28.92
C LEU A 86 -20.65 3.39 29.09
N ILE A 87 -19.67 4.17 28.66
CA ILE A 87 -19.72 5.64 28.70
C ILE A 87 -20.86 6.17 27.82
N ASP A 88 -21.04 5.63 26.62
CA ASP A 88 -22.10 6.06 25.69
C ASP A 88 -23.49 5.74 26.26
N ILE A 89 -23.67 4.56 26.86
CA ILE A 89 -24.90 4.19 27.55
C ILE A 89 -25.16 5.17 28.70
N HIS A 90 -24.17 5.45 29.53
CA HIS A 90 -24.36 6.34 30.69
C HIS A 90 -24.67 7.78 30.27
N LYS A 91 -24.05 8.28 29.19
CA LYS A 91 -24.41 9.57 28.58
C LYS A 91 -25.86 9.58 28.10
N SER A 92 -26.30 8.51 27.43
CA SER A 92 -27.68 8.40 26.92
C SER A 92 -28.74 8.35 28.03
N LEU A 93 -28.38 7.88 29.23
CA LEU A 93 -29.28 7.81 30.39
C LEU A 93 -29.37 9.13 31.16
N ILE A 94 -28.39 10.04 31.01
CA ILE A 94 -28.40 11.38 31.62
C ILE A 94 -29.26 12.34 30.80
N ILE A 95 -29.30 12.16 29.47
CA ILE A 95 -30.22 12.87 28.58
C ILE A 95 -31.60 12.21 28.72
N VAL A 96 -32.65 12.98 29.05
CA VAL A 96 -34.00 12.46 29.32
C VAL A 96 -34.45 11.50 28.21
N PRO A 97 -34.86 10.25 28.52
CA PRO A 97 -35.21 9.28 27.50
C PRO A 97 -36.58 9.58 26.89
N ASP A 98 -36.63 9.63 25.55
CA ASP A 98 -37.86 9.44 24.78
C ASP A 98 -38.24 7.93 24.79
N ASP A 99 -39.54 7.61 24.85
CA ASP A 99 -40.13 6.31 25.22
C ASP A 99 -39.67 5.09 24.39
N LYS A 100 -38.85 5.29 23.35
CA LYS A 100 -38.37 4.24 22.44
C LYS A 100 -37.05 3.58 22.85
N GLN A 101 -36.28 4.11 23.81
CA GLN A 101 -34.96 3.55 24.19
C GLN A 101 -35.02 2.42 25.24
N GLU A 102 -36.17 2.19 25.87
CA GLU A 102 -36.32 1.33 27.04
C GLU A 102 -36.01 -0.17 26.78
N ASN A 103 -36.16 -0.63 25.53
CA ASN A 103 -35.92 -2.03 25.17
C ASN A 103 -34.44 -2.40 25.00
N LYS A 104 -33.53 -1.44 24.79
CA LYS A 104 -32.09 -1.71 24.63
C LYS A 104 -31.35 -1.78 25.98
N ILE A 105 -31.92 -1.18 27.03
CA ILE A 105 -31.33 -1.02 28.38
C ILE A 105 -31.45 -2.30 29.24
N LYS A 106 -32.32 -3.24 28.87
CA LYS A 106 -32.60 -4.44 29.70
C LYS A 106 -31.42 -5.40 29.88
N LYS A 107 -30.37 -5.36 29.04
CA LYS A 107 -29.24 -6.31 29.12
C LYS A 107 -28.09 -5.85 30.05
N ASP A 108 -28.00 -4.56 30.37
CA ASP A 108 -26.90 -3.96 31.17
C ASP A 108 -27.32 -3.52 32.59
N LYS A 109 -28.50 -3.94 33.04
CA LYS A 109 -29.13 -3.41 34.25
C LYS A 109 -28.32 -3.66 35.53
N SER A 110 -27.53 -4.73 35.62
CA SER A 110 -26.73 -5.07 36.81
C SER A 110 -25.47 -4.21 36.99
N GLU A 111 -24.78 -3.88 35.89
CA GLU A 111 -23.63 -2.96 35.87
C GLU A 111 -24.10 -1.53 36.11
N LEU A 112 -25.18 -1.11 35.46
CA LEU A 112 -25.80 0.20 35.63
C LEU A 112 -26.25 0.47 37.08
N LEU A 113 -26.80 -0.54 37.76
CA LEU A 113 -27.18 -0.45 39.18
C LEU A 113 -25.97 -0.39 40.13
N ARG A 114 -24.79 -0.88 39.71
CA ARG A 114 -23.55 -0.74 40.48
C ARG A 114 -22.98 0.66 40.35
N ILE A 115 -22.86 1.17 39.11
CA ILE A 115 -22.34 2.51 38.82
C ILE A 115 -23.23 3.58 39.45
N ARG A 116 -24.56 3.42 39.36
CA ARG A 116 -25.53 4.31 40.03
C ARG A 116 -25.33 4.35 41.53
N ARG A 117 -25.21 3.19 42.19
CA ARG A 117 -24.93 3.11 43.64
C ARG A 117 -23.58 3.71 44.03
N GLU A 118 -22.55 3.55 43.21
CA GLU A 118 -21.24 4.17 43.46
C GLU A 118 -21.26 5.69 43.30
N SER A 119 -22.07 6.20 42.37
CA SER A 119 -22.25 7.64 42.16
C SER A 119 -23.12 8.29 43.26
N GLU A 120 -24.14 7.58 43.74
CA GLU A 120 -24.97 7.99 44.88
C GLU A 120 -24.14 8.04 46.17
N LYS A 121 -23.14 7.16 46.32
CA LYS A 121 -22.15 7.22 47.42
C LYS A 121 -21.20 8.42 47.38
N ARG A 122 -21.11 9.14 46.27
CA ARG A 122 -20.17 10.28 46.09
C ARG A 122 -20.88 11.65 46.09
N GLU A 123 -22.18 11.70 46.36
CA GLU A 123 -23.01 12.93 46.33
C GLU A 123 -22.82 13.77 45.05
N GLU A 124 -22.59 13.10 43.91
CA GLU A 124 -22.25 13.77 42.67
C GLU A 124 -23.48 14.17 41.86
N THR A 125 -23.55 15.44 41.47
CA THR A 125 -24.63 15.96 40.63
C THR A 125 -24.60 15.36 39.20
N PRO A 126 -25.74 15.29 38.49
CA PRO A 126 -25.79 14.78 37.12
C PRO A 126 -24.88 15.56 36.15
N GLU A 127 -24.71 16.87 36.36
CA GLU A 127 -23.86 17.73 35.54
C GLU A 127 -22.36 17.46 35.77
N GLU A 128 -21.92 17.34 37.03
CA GLU A 128 -20.54 16.96 37.36
C GLU A 128 -20.18 15.58 36.81
N ARG A 129 -21.15 14.67 36.81
CA ARG A 129 -21.01 13.33 36.23
C ARG A 129 -20.83 13.37 34.72
N LEU A 130 -21.61 14.21 34.04
CA LEU A 130 -21.47 14.41 32.60
C LEU A 130 -20.11 15.00 32.25
N ILE A 131 -19.63 15.99 33.02
CA ILE A 131 -18.30 16.57 32.86
C ILE A 131 -17.22 15.50 33.06
N ARG A 132 -17.27 14.72 34.14
CA ARG A 132 -16.30 13.63 34.39
C ARG A 132 -16.31 12.58 33.28
N LEU A 133 -17.49 12.17 32.81
CA LEU A 133 -17.61 11.23 31.70
C LEU A 133 -17.04 11.80 30.41
N ASN A 134 -17.26 13.09 30.13
CA ASN A 134 -16.67 13.76 28.97
C ASN A 134 -15.14 13.83 29.08
N THR A 135 -14.59 14.19 30.24
CA THR A 135 -13.13 14.18 30.47
C THR A 135 -12.54 12.79 30.32
N ILE A 136 -13.17 11.75 30.87
CA ILE A 136 -12.73 10.36 30.73
C ILE A 136 -12.80 9.91 29.28
N HIS A 137 -13.89 10.24 28.59
CA HIS A 137 -14.11 9.92 27.18
C HIS A 137 -13.04 10.60 26.31
N GLU A 138 -12.76 11.88 26.55
CA GLU A 138 -11.72 12.63 25.85
C GLU A 138 -10.32 12.06 26.14
N HIS A 139 -10.01 11.73 27.38
CA HIS A 139 -8.72 11.13 27.73
C HIS A 139 -8.53 9.72 27.14
N LEU A 140 -9.59 8.91 27.08
CA LEU A 140 -9.60 7.59 26.43
C LEU A 140 -9.53 7.69 24.90
N ILE A 141 -10.20 8.68 24.30
CA ILE A 141 -10.34 8.82 22.84
C ILE A 141 -9.19 9.59 22.23
N THR A 142 -8.68 10.63 22.87
CA THR A 142 -7.67 11.49 22.27
C THR A 142 -6.28 10.98 22.65
N GLN A 143 -5.96 10.95 23.95
CA GLN A 143 -4.58 10.71 24.38
C GLN A 143 -4.18 9.23 24.33
N ARG A 144 -5.08 8.31 24.72
CA ARG A 144 -4.77 6.87 24.68
C ARG A 144 -4.97 6.25 23.31
N SER A 145 -5.86 6.78 22.47
CA SER A 145 -6.03 6.23 21.12
C SER A 145 -4.80 6.47 20.26
N ASP A 146 -4.13 7.62 20.37
CA ASP A 146 -2.90 7.92 19.64
C ASP A 146 -1.78 6.96 20.03
N TYR A 147 -1.61 6.71 21.33
CA TYR A 147 -0.63 5.75 21.83
C TYR A 147 -0.93 4.31 21.39
N LEU A 148 -2.19 3.89 21.48
CA LEU A 148 -2.62 2.56 21.02
C LEU A 148 -2.48 2.41 19.52
N THR A 149 -2.71 3.48 18.77
CA THR A 149 -2.51 3.53 17.31
C THR A 149 -1.03 3.36 16.97
N ARG A 150 -0.13 4.01 17.71
CA ARG A 150 1.33 3.79 17.57
C ARG A 150 1.72 2.35 17.89
N ILE A 151 1.23 1.78 18.99
CA ILE A 151 1.49 0.36 19.34
C ILE A 151 0.97 -0.57 18.25
N LYS A 152 -0.24 -0.31 17.74
CA LYS A 152 -0.84 -1.10 16.66
C LYS A 152 0.10 -1.19 15.47
N TYR A 153 0.69 -0.09 15.01
CA TYR A 153 1.59 -0.12 13.86
C TYR A 153 2.98 -0.72 14.13
N THR A 154 3.35 -0.89 15.40
CA THR A 154 4.55 -1.65 15.81
C THR A 154 4.29 -3.15 15.99
N LEU A 155 3.05 -3.60 15.87
CA LEU A 155 2.69 -5.02 15.94
C LEU A 155 2.39 -5.56 14.54
N PRO A 156 2.69 -6.84 14.26
CA PRO A 156 2.37 -7.45 12.98
C PRO A 156 0.88 -7.37 12.68
N GLN A 157 0.52 -6.57 11.68
CA GLN A 157 -0.86 -6.44 11.22
C GLN A 157 -1.22 -7.55 10.23
N PRO A 158 -2.38 -8.20 10.39
CA PRO A 158 -2.87 -9.10 9.36
C PRO A 158 -3.18 -8.29 8.09
N PRO A 159 -2.96 -8.85 6.89
CA PRO A 159 -3.30 -8.17 5.65
C PRO A 159 -4.80 -7.81 5.63
N GLU A 160 -5.12 -6.59 5.18
CA GLU A 160 -6.48 -6.17 4.89
C GLU A 160 -7.14 -7.14 3.89
N ARG A 161 -8.47 -7.23 3.86
CA ARG A 161 -9.20 -8.20 3.00
C ARG A 161 -8.71 -8.21 1.55
N TYR A 162 -8.43 -7.04 0.97
CA TYR A 162 -7.88 -6.91 -0.37
C TYR A 162 -6.48 -7.52 -0.52
N LEU A 163 -5.54 -7.15 0.35
CA LEU A 163 -4.19 -7.73 0.37
C LEU A 163 -4.21 -9.23 0.66
N ARG A 164 -5.15 -9.68 1.48
CA ARG A 164 -5.33 -11.10 1.80
C ARG A 164 -5.74 -11.92 0.58
N ILE A 165 -6.57 -11.35 -0.29
CA ILE A 165 -6.96 -11.99 -1.56
C ILE A 165 -5.76 -12.07 -2.51
N ILE A 166 -4.91 -11.04 -2.56
CA ILE A 166 -3.81 -10.93 -3.53
C ILE A 166 -2.53 -11.65 -3.06
N LEU A 167 -2.12 -11.42 -1.81
CA LEU A 167 -0.86 -11.92 -1.23
C LEU A 167 -1.06 -13.21 -0.42
N GLY A 168 -2.31 -13.63 -0.19
CA GLY A 168 -2.64 -14.77 0.66
C GLY A 168 -2.75 -14.43 2.14
N ASN A 169 -3.16 -15.43 2.94
CA ASN A 169 -3.47 -15.26 4.35
C ASN A 169 -2.24 -15.12 5.26
N GLU A 170 -1.09 -15.62 4.82
CA GLU A 170 0.04 -15.92 5.71
C GLU A 170 1.20 -14.92 5.60
N LEU A 171 1.23 -14.05 4.59
CA LEU A 171 2.30 -13.05 4.48
C LEU A 171 2.10 -11.91 5.49
N PRO A 172 3.03 -11.71 6.45
CA PRO A 172 3.02 -10.51 7.27
C PRO A 172 3.40 -9.32 6.40
N VAL A 173 2.42 -8.49 6.05
CA VAL A 173 2.63 -7.24 5.29
C VAL A 173 3.22 -6.13 6.18
N SER A 174 3.37 -6.40 7.48
CA SER A 174 3.86 -5.45 8.47
C SER A 174 5.39 -5.35 8.45
N ILE A 175 5.86 -4.19 8.02
CA ILE A 175 7.24 -3.74 8.11
C ILE A 175 7.41 -3.18 9.52
N LEU A 176 8.00 -3.96 10.43
CA LEU A 176 8.13 -3.59 11.84
C LEU A 176 9.16 -2.47 12.08
N ASP A 177 10.20 -2.41 11.24
CA ASP A 177 11.24 -1.40 11.35
C ASP A 177 10.76 -0.08 10.73
N LYS A 178 10.72 0.97 11.54
CA LYS A 178 10.40 2.33 11.09
C LYS A 178 11.30 2.75 9.93
N SER A 179 12.60 2.43 9.96
CA SER A 179 13.52 2.83 8.89
C SER A 179 13.12 2.21 7.54
N GLN A 180 12.66 0.96 7.56
CA GLN A 180 12.17 0.25 6.38
C GLN A 180 10.81 0.77 5.92
N GLN A 181 9.91 1.15 6.83
CA GLN A 181 8.63 1.80 6.49
C GLN A 181 8.88 3.11 5.73
N TRP A 182 9.81 3.93 6.24
CA TRP A 182 10.24 5.17 5.59
C TRP A 182 10.85 4.94 4.21
N LYS A 183 11.76 3.97 4.10
CA LYS A 183 12.38 3.59 2.83
C LYS A 183 11.36 3.08 1.82
N TYR A 184 10.38 2.29 2.27
CA TYR A 184 9.30 1.79 1.42
C TYR A 184 8.41 2.94 0.91
N LYS A 185 8.05 3.88 1.79
CA LYS A 185 7.31 5.10 1.43
C LYS A 185 8.06 5.94 0.39
N GLU A 186 9.36 6.18 0.60
CA GLU A 186 10.17 6.92 -0.35
C GLU A 186 10.25 6.19 -1.70
N ASN A 187 10.44 4.87 -1.70
CA ASN A 187 10.42 4.05 -2.92
C ASN A 187 9.07 4.11 -3.64
N TYR A 188 7.95 4.20 -2.92
CA TYR A 188 6.62 4.39 -3.49
C TYR A 188 6.47 5.77 -4.14
N GLU A 189 6.87 6.83 -3.46
CA GLU A 189 6.82 8.20 -3.99
C GLU A 189 7.71 8.37 -5.23
N GLN A 190 8.95 7.83 -5.19
CA GLN A 190 9.85 7.83 -6.34
C GLN A 190 9.32 6.95 -7.49
N PHE A 191 8.65 5.85 -7.21
CA PHE A 191 7.99 5.03 -8.22
C PHE A 191 6.88 5.80 -8.92
N LYS A 192 5.98 6.41 -8.14
CA LYS A 192 4.86 7.22 -8.64
C LYS A 192 5.38 8.30 -9.60
N LEU A 193 6.35 9.11 -9.15
CA LEU A 193 6.94 10.16 -9.98
C LEU A 193 7.59 9.60 -11.26
N ARG A 194 8.42 8.55 -11.15
CA ARG A 194 9.10 7.96 -12.31
C ARG A 194 8.12 7.46 -13.36
N VAL A 195 7.08 6.74 -12.94
CA VAL A 195 6.09 6.19 -13.87
C VAL A 195 5.20 7.29 -14.45
N THR A 196 4.78 8.28 -13.67
CA THR A 196 4.06 9.46 -14.19
C THR A 196 4.88 10.21 -15.26
N LEU A 197 6.20 10.38 -15.06
CA LEU A 197 7.07 11.00 -16.06
C LEU A 197 7.16 10.16 -17.35
N ILE A 198 7.24 8.83 -17.22
CA ILE A 198 7.20 7.93 -18.38
C ILE A 198 5.86 8.07 -19.12
N ILE A 199 4.73 8.01 -18.40
CA ILE A 199 3.39 8.19 -18.99
C ILE A 199 3.29 9.54 -19.70
N MET A 200 3.80 10.61 -19.09
CA MET A 200 3.81 11.95 -19.68
C MET A 200 4.58 11.98 -21.01
N ILE A 201 5.80 11.45 -21.04
CA ILE A 201 6.64 11.41 -22.25
C ILE A 201 5.98 10.53 -23.31
N VAL A 202 5.52 9.34 -22.96
CA VAL A 202 4.88 8.43 -23.91
C VAL A 202 3.59 9.05 -24.45
N SER A 203 2.76 9.70 -23.62
CA SER A 203 1.55 10.40 -24.06
C SER A 203 1.86 11.52 -25.04
N LEU A 204 2.94 12.28 -24.81
CA LEU A 204 3.41 13.31 -25.74
C LEU A 204 3.82 12.71 -27.08
N LEU A 205 4.58 11.61 -27.07
CA LEU A 205 5.03 10.93 -28.28
C LEU A 205 3.85 10.33 -29.06
N MET A 206 2.88 9.72 -28.39
CA MET A 206 1.66 9.18 -29.01
C MET A 206 0.76 10.26 -29.62
N SER A 207 0.73 11.43 -28.98
CA SER A 207 -0.07 12.57 -29.44
C SER A 207 0.53 13.24 -30.69
N THR A 208 1.86 13.17 -30.90
CA THR A 208 2.53 14.04 -31.88
C THR A 208 3.33 13.31 -32.96
N ILE A 209 4.09 12.26 -32.61
CA ILE A 209 5.11 11.66 -33.49
C ILE A 209 4.71 10.25 -33.93
N ILE A 210 4.19 9.45 -33.01
CA ILE A 210 3.97 8.02 -33.24
C ILE A 210 2.71 7.82 -34.08
N PRO A 211 2.80 7.11 -35.24
CA PRO A 211 1.63 6.84 -36.06
C PRO A 211 0.64 5.94 -35.32
N ALA A 212 -0.64 6.08 -35.67
CA ALA A 212 -1.70 5.29 -35.05
C ALA A 212 -1.49 3.79 -35.28
N SER A 213 -1.16 3.07 -34.21
CA SER A 213 -0.92 1.63 -34.23
C SER A 213 -1.57 0.98 -33.02
N ARG A 214 -2.44 -0.01 -33.28
CA ARG A 214 -3.20 -0.66 -32.21
C ARG A 214 -2.32 -1.39 -31.19
N VAL A 215 -1.20 -1.96 -31.64
CA VAL A 215 -0.24 -2.66 -30.77
C VAL A 215 0.42 -1.67 -29.81
N ILE A 216 0.82 -0.51 -30.33
CA ILE A 216 1.48 0.53 -29.53
C ILE A 216 0.47 1.15 -28.55
N ASP A 217 -0.76 1.40 -29.00
CA ASP A 217 -1.85 1.88 -28.15
C ASP A 217 -2.11 0.89 -26.99
N ALA A 218 -2.22 -0.40 -27.30
CA ALA A 218 -2.41 -1.44 -26.29
C ALA A 218 -1.25 -1.47 -25.28
N GLY A 219 -0.01 -1.27 -25.73
CA GLY A 219 1.15 -1.13 -24.84
C GLY A 219 1.03 0.05 -23.87
N PHE A 220 0.54 1.20 -24.34
CA PHE A 220 0.28 2.36 -23.49
C PHE A 220 -0.84 2.12 -22.48
N TYR A 221 -1.98 1.58 -22.91
CA TYR A 221 -3.09 1.31 -22.00
C TYR A 221 -2.76 0.20 -21.01
N PHE A 222 -1.98 -0.80 -21.41
CA PHE A 222 -1.42 -1.81 -20.51
C PHE A 222 -0.52 -1.18 -19.44
N LEU A 223 0.32 -0.21 -19.81
CA LEU A 223 1.13 0.56 -18.85
C LEU A 223 0.24 1.29 -17.82
N LEU A 224 -0.88 1.89 -18.24
CA LEU A 224 -1.82 2.54 -17.32
C LEU A 224 -2.49 1.55 -16.37
N VAL A 225 -2.99 0.41 -16.89
CA VAL A 225 -3.58 -0.67 -16.06
C VAL A 225 -2.57 -1.19 -15.05
N TRP A 226 -1.34 -1.48 -15.49
CA TRP A 226 -0.26 -1.93 -14.62
C TRP A 226 0.09 -0.89 -13.55
N TYR A 227 0.16 0.39 -13.94
CA TYR A 227 0.48 1.49 -13.03
C TYR A 227 -0.57 1.62 -11.92
N TYR A 228 -1.85 1.75 -12.26
CA TYR A 228 -2.91 1.90 -11.27
C TYR A 228 -3.11 0.66 -10.40
N CYS A 229 -2.98 -0.54 -10.98
CA CYS A 229 -2.98 -1.78 -10.20
C CYS A 229 -1.83 -1.80 -9.18
N THR A 230 -0.61 -1.44 -9.61
CA THR A 230 0.55 -1.38 -8.72
C THR A 230 0.37 -0.33 -7.61
N LEU A 231 -0.23 0.83 -7.90
CA LEU A 231 -0.57 1.82 -6.88
C LEU A 231 -1.49 1.25 -5.82
N THR A 232 -2.59 0.59 -6.22
CA THR A 232 -3.56 0.03 -5.27
C THR A 232 -2.94 -1.00 -4.32
N ILE A 233 -2.03 -1.84 -4.82
CA ILE A 233 -1.29 -2.81 -4.00
C ILE A 233 -0.34 -2.08 -3.05
N ARG A 234 0.48 -1.16 -3.55
CA ARG A 234 1.48 -0.45 -2.75
C ARG A 234 0.84 0.43 -1.67
N GLU A 235 -0.27 1.09 -1.98
CA GLU A 235 -1.03 1.89 -1.02
C GLU A 235 -1.72 1.04 0.03
N SER A 236 -2.23 -0.13 -0.34
CA SER A 236 -2.77 -1.08 0.65
C SER A 236 -1.70 -1.55 1.62
N ILE A 237 -0.47 -1.77 1.14
CA ILE A 237 0.69 -2.07 2.00
C ILE A 237 1.00 -0.88 2.93
N LEU A 238 0.98 0.35 2.41
CA LEU A 238 1.20 1.56 3.23
C LEU A 238 0.12 1.72 4.32
N VAL A 239 -1.15 1.49 4.00
CA VAL A 239 -2.25 1.54 4.98
C VAL A 239 -2.08 0.46 6.04
N ALA A 240 -1.73 -0.77 5.65
CA ALA A 240 -1.47 -1.86 6.60
C ALA A 240 -0.32 -1.53 7.58
N ASN A 241 0.58 -0.61 7.19
CA ASN A 241 1.71 -0.13 7.99
C ASN A 241 1.47 1.25 8.65
N GLY A 242 0.24 1.78 8.58
CA GLY A 242 -0.17 2.98 9.31
C GLY A 242 -0.08 4.30 8.55
N SER A 243 0.05 4.25 7.23
CA SER A 243 -0.16 5.44 6.40
C SER A 243 -1.64 5.85 6.39
N ASN A 244 -1.91 7.12 6.66
CA ASN A 244 -3.26 7.69 6.70
C ASN A 244 -3.74 8.05 5.27
N ILE A 245 -4.00 7.03 4.46
CA ILE A 245 -4.52 7.18 3.09
C ILE A 245 -6.03 7.00 3.12
N GLN A 246 -6.75 8.03 2.68
CA GLN A 246 -8.22 7.99 2.64
C GLN A 246 -8.69 6.88 1.67
N PHE A 247 -9.75 6.17 2.06
CA PHE A 247 -10.33 5.08 1.26
C PHE A 247 -10.72 5.54 -0.16
N TRP A 248 -11.18 6.79 -0.29
CA TRP A 248 -11.61 7.32 -1.58
C TRP A 248 -10.50 7.38 -2.63
N TRP A 249 -9.24 7.61 -2.23
CA TRP A 249 -8.10 7.60 -3.16
C TRP A 249 -7.83 6.22 -3.73
N ARG A 250 -7.85 5.20 -2.87
CA ARG A 250 -7.69 3.80 -3.31
C ARG A 250 -8.83 3.37 -4.23
N LEU A 251 -10.07 3.78 -3.92
CA LEU A 251 -11.22 3.49 -4.77
C LEU A 251 -11.12 4.20 -6.13
N HIS A 252 -10.65 5.45 -6.17
CA HIS A 252 -10.37 6.14 -7.42
C HIS A 252 -9.35 5.38 -8.28
N HIS A 253 -8.22 4.92 -7.72
CA HIS A 253 -7.24 4.14 -8.49
C HIS A 253 -7.80 2.79 -9.00
N PHE A 254 -8.69 2.16 -8.24
CA PHE A 254 -9.40 0.97 -8.68
C PHE A 254 -10.29 1.27 -9.88
N ILE A 255 -11.08 2.36 -9.81
CA ILE A 255 -11.91 2.84 -10.92
C ILE A 255 -11.03 3.16 -12.15
N SER A 256 -9.91 3.87 -11.98
CA SER A 256 -8.98 4.17 -13.07
C SER A 256 -8.41 2.90 -13.72
N THR A 257 -8.16 1.84 -12.94
CA THR A 257 -7.72 0.54 -13.47
C THR A 257 -8.79 -0.08 -14.36
N VAL A 258 -10.06 -0.06 -13.92
CA VAL A 258 -11.19 -0.57 -14.70
C VAL A 258 -11.39 0.25 -15.98
N CYS A 259 -11.42 1.58 -15.88
CA CYS A 259 -11.55 2.47 -17.04
C CYS A 259 -10.42 2.26 -18.06
N SER A 260 -9.17 2.17 -17.59
CA SER A 260 -8.02 1.90 -18.47
C SER A 260 -8.12 0.52 -19.12
N SER A 261 -8.67 -0.48 -18.42
CA SER A 261 -8.89 -1.83 -18.95
C SER A 261 -9.98 -1.86 -20.02
N ILE A 262 -11.06 -1.09 -19.85
CA ILE A 262 -12.12 -0.94 -20.86
C ILE A 262 -11.53 -0.31 -22.14
N ILE A 263 -10.73 0.75 -22.02
CA ILE A 263 -10.09 1.39 -23.17
C ILE A 263 -9.05 0.46 -23.82
N LEU A 264 -8.30 -0.31 -23.03
CA LEU A 264 -7.39 -1.33 -23.53
C LEU A 264 -8.11 -2.37 -24.38
N LEU A 265 -9.29 -2.82 -23.96
CA LEU A 265 -10.08 -3.83 -24.68
C LEU A 265 -10.91 -3.24 -25.84
N TRP A 266 -11.05 -1.92 -25.93
CA TRP A 266 -11.89 -1.25 -26.93
C TRP A 266 -11.52 -1.64 -28.35
N SER A 267 -12.50 -2.20 -29.07
CA SER A 267 -12.36 -2.54 -30.48
C SER A 267 -12.02 -1.32 -31.35
N SER A 268 -11.42 -1.53 -32.53
CA SER A 268 -10.96 -0.46 -33.43
C SER A 268 -12.11 0.17 -34.23
N THR A 269 -13.15 0.62 -33.53
CA THR A 269 -14.30 1.31 -34.10
C THR A 269 -13.97 2.77 -34.40
N GLN A 270 -14.89 3.47 -35.08
CA GLN A 270 -14.72 4.88 -35.39
C GLN A 270 -14.70 5.73 -34.10
N SER A 271 -15.54 5.38 -33.12
CA SER A 271 -15.54 6.01 -31.79
C SER A 271 -14.17 5.96 -31.10
N TYR A 272 -13.50 4.80 -31.13
CA TYR A 272 -12.16 4.67 -30.58
C TYR A 272 -11.17 5.62 -31.27
N LYS A 273 -11.19 5.71 -32.60
CA LYS A 273 -10.27 6.58 -33.36
C LYS A 273 -10.46 8.07 -33.04
N ILE A 274 -11.71 8.49 -32.83
CA ILE A 274 -12.05 9.86 -32.43
C ILE A 274 -11.54 10.15 -31.02
N PHE A 275 -11.82 9.25 -30.07
CA PHE A 275 -11.46 9.46 -28.66
C PHE A 275 -9.95 9.29 -28.38
N ARG A 276 -9.26 8.46 -29.15
CA ARG A 276 -7.83 8.11 -28.99
C ARG A 276 -6.96 9.35 -28.77
N GLN A 277 -7.00 10.32 -29.68
CA GLN A 277 -6.14 11.50 -29.62
C GLN A 277 -6.46 12.36 -28.39
N GLN A 278 -7.74 12.54 -28.10
CA GLN A 278 -8.20 13.29 -26.93
C GLN A 278 -7.71 12.65 -25.63
N HIS A 279 -7.72 11.31 -25.55
CA HIS A 279 -7.22 10.60 -24.38
C HIS A 279 -5.72 10.79 -24.17
N TYR A 280 -4.87 10.76 -25.20
CA TYR A 280 -3.44 11.04 -25.03
C TYR A 280 -3.16 12.45 -24.55
N ILE A 281 -3.90 13.44 -25.08
CA ILE A 281 -3.78 14.83 -24.63
C ILE A 281 -4.21 14.94 -23.16
N PHE A 282 -5.28 14.25 -22.76
CA PHE A 282 -5.71 14.18 -21.38
C PHE A 282 -4.67 13.49 -20.48
N SER A 283 -4.11 12.35 -20.89
CA SER A 283 -3.08 11.62 -20.15
C SER A 283 -1.81 12.46 -19.98
N LEU A 284 -1.40 13.22 -21.00
CA LEU A 284 -0.31 14.18 -20.92
C LEU A 284 -0.62 15.27 -19.89
N TYR A 285 -1.81 15.86 -19.99
CA TYR A 285 -2.26 16.93 -19.10
C TYR A 285 -2.31 16.47 -17.64
N ILE A 286 -2.97 15.35 -17.35
CA ILE A 286 -3.11 14.87 -15.97
C ILE A 286 -1.75 14.47 -15.39
N SER A 287 -0.86 13.88 -16.20
CA SER A 287 0.50 13.54 -15.77
C SER A 287 1.32 14.79 -15.44
N PHE A 288 1.18 15.86 -16.23
CA PHE A 288 1.78 17.15 -15.92
C PHE A 288 1.27 17.73 -14.59
N VAL A 289 -0.05 17.72 -14.38
CA VAL A 289 -0.67 18.18 -13.12
C VAL A 289 -0.20 17.34 -11.93
N GLN A 290 -0.09 16.01 -12.09
CA GLN A 290 0.43 15.11 -11.06
C GLN A 290 1.88 15.41 -10.68
N VAL A 291 2.75 15.75 -11.65
CA VAL A 291 4.13 16.17 -11.36
C VAL A 291 4.15 17.46 -10.53
N LEU A 292 3.34 18.46 -10.91
CA LEU A 292 3.23 19.72 -10.15
C LEU A 292 2.73 19.47 -8.71
N LEU A 293 1.69 18.65 -8.57
CA LEU A 293 1.14 18.23 -7.27
C LEU A 293 2.19 17.55 -6.41
N TYR A 294 2.95 16.62 -6.99
CA TYR A 294 3.99 15.89 -6.28
C TYR A 294 5.04 16.83 -5.67
N TYR A 295 5.61 17.75 -6.45
CA TYR A 295 6.63 18.67 -5.93
C TYR A 295 6.06 19.60 -4.86
N TYR A 296 4.86 20.12 -5.08
CA TYR A 296 4.18 20.96 -4.11
C TYR A 296 3.93 20.23 -2.78
N GLN A 297 3.29 19.06 -2.84
CA GLN A 297 2.92 18.29 -1.65
C GLN A 297 4.15 17.74 -0.93
N ARG A 298 5.20 17.34 -1.64
CA ARG A 298 6.46 16.92 -1.04
C ARG A 298 7.09 18.04 -0.20
N GLY A 299 7.12 19.26 -0.73
CA GLY A 299 7.62 20.43 0.02
C GLY A 299 6.76 20.78 1.23
N LEU A 300 5.43 20.71 1.08
CA LEU A 300 4.49 20.97 2.17
C LEU A 300 4.59 19.93 3.29
N LEU A 301 4.64 18.64 2.94
CA LEU A 301 4.82 17.54 3.90
C LEU A 301 6.17 17.62 4.62
N TYR A 302 7.23 18.04 3.94
CA TYR A 302 8.52 18.30 4.59
C TYR A 302 8.39 19.38 5.67
N ARG A 303 7.73 20.51 5.35
CA ARG A 303 7.49 21.60 6.30
C ARG A 303 6.62 21.16 7.49
N LEU A 304 5.50 20.48 7.23
CA LEU A 304 4.62 20.00 8.30
C LEU A 304 5.34 19.02 9.23
N ARG A 305 6.22 18.18 8.68
CA ARG A 305 7.02 17.25 9.47
C ARG A 305 8.07 17.96 10.32
N ALA A 306 8.74 18.98 9.78
CA ALA A 306 9.67 19.81 10.55
C ALA A 306 8.96 20.56 11.70
N LEU A 307 7.66 20.86 11.52
CA LEU A 307 6.80 21.46 12.55
C LEU A 307 6.20 20.45 13.53
N GLY A 308 6.35 19.14 13.30
CA GLY A 308 5.76 18.09 14.12
C GLY A 308 4.24 17.89 13.93
N ASP A 309 3.66 18.48 12.88
CA ASP A 309 2.20 18.60 12.67
C ASP A 309 1.65 17.61 11.62
N SER A 310 2.46 16.66 11.16
CA SER A 310 2.07 15.65 10.16
C SER A 310 2.52 14.26 10.55
N ASP A 311 1.66 13.29 10.29
CA ASP A 311 1.99 11.87 10.40
C ASP A 311 3.21 11.54 9.52
N GLU A 312 4.19 10.90 10.15
CA GLU A 312 5.45 10.48 9.52
C GLU A 312 5.22 9.73 8.19
N LEU A 313 4.16 8.93 8.09
CA LEU A 313 3.84 8.09 6.93
C LEU A 313 2.89 8.71 5.89
N GLN A 314 2.50 9.98 6.02
CA GLN A 314 1.59 10.63 5.06
C GLN A 314 2.24 10.81 3.67
N ILE A 315 1.54 10.39 2.62
CA ILE A 315 2.00 10.40 1.20
C ILE A 315 1.42 11.58 0.39
N THR A 316 2.00 11.85 -0.78
CA THR A 316 1.45 12.80 -1.76
C THR A 316 0.20 12.22 -2.42
N ILE A 317 -0.79 13.05 -2.73
CA ILE A 317 -2.14 12.70 -3.16
C ILE A 317 -2.43 13.33 -4.53
N GLU A 318 -3.15 12.62 -5.42
CA GLU A 318 -3.46 13.10 -6.78
C GLU A 318 -4.53 14.21 -6.86
N GLY A 319 -5.02 14.73 -5.73
CA GLY A 319 -5.94 15.88 -5.74
C GLY A 319 -5.83 16.76 -4.50
N PHE A 320 -6.91 17.49 -4.21
CA PHE A 320 -6.89 18.58 -3.23
C PHE A 320 -7.32 18.14 -1.82
N HIS A 321 -6.69 18.72 -0.81
CA HIS A 321 -7.08 18.58 0.59
C HIS A 321 -7.19 19.94 1.27
N SER A 322 -8.08 20.08 2.26
CA SER A 322 -8.36 21.36 2.93
C SER A 322 -7.13 22.00 3.58
N TRP A 323 -6.18 21.21 4.13
CA TRP A 323 -4.93 21.74 4.70
C TRP A 323 -3.95 22.30 3.66
N MET A 324 -4.15 22.02 2.37
CA MET A 324 -3.35 22.59 1.28
C MET A 324 -3.75 24.04 0.97
N LEU A 325 -4.89 24.54 1.48
CA LEU A 325 -5.40 25.89 1.20
C LEU A 325 -4.43 27.03 1.54
N ARG A 326 -3.58 26.88 2.58
CA ARG A 326 -2.70 27.95 3.06
C ARG A 326 -1.54 28.33 2.11
N GLY A 327 -1.47 27.75 0.91
CA GLY A 327 -0.51 28.17 -0.12
C GLY A 327 -0.77 27.63 -1.52
N LEU A 328 -2.00 27.24 -1.88
CA LEU A 328 -2.32 26.54 -3.14
C LEU A 328 -3.04 27.40 -4.19
N THR A 329 -3.05 28.72 -4.12
CA THR A 329 -3.75 29.53 -5.13
C THR A 329 -3.23 29.25 -6.55
N PHE A 330 -1.93 28.95 -6.70
CA PHE A 330 -1.32 28.64 -7.99
C PHE A 330 -1.76 27.30 -8.60
N LEU A 331 -2.02 26.27 -7.80
CA LEU A 331 -2.30 24.92 -8.31
C LEU A 331 -3.79 24.67 -8.60
N VAL A 332 -4.68 25.43 -7.95
CA VAL A 332 -6.14 25.37 -8.13
C VAL A 332 -6.59 25.48 -9.60
N PRO A 333 -6.10 26.43 -10.43
CA PRO A 333 -6.55 26.50 -11.83
C PRO A 333 -6.20 25.24 -12.63
N PHE A 334 -5.04 24.62 -12.38
CA PHE A 334 -4.65 23.37 -13.05
C PHE A 334 -5.52 22.19 -12.61
N LEU A 335 -5.84 22.09 -11.32
CA LEU A 335 -6.76 21.07 -10.82
C LEU A 335 -8.16 21.23 -11.42
N PHE A 336 -8.68 22.47 -11.43
CA PHE A 336 -10.01 22.74 -11.95
C PHE A 336 -10.12 22.46 -13.46
N MET A 337 -9.13 22.88 -14.24
CA MET A 337 -9.07 22.56 -15.66
C MET A 337 -8.94 21.05 -15.91
N GLY A 338 -8.24 20.31 -15.04
CA GLY A 338 -8.21 18.84 -15.07
C GLY A 338 -9.59 18.22 -14.88
N TYR A 339 -10.35 18.67 -13.87
CA TYR A 339 -11.71 18.20 -13.65
C TYR A 339 -12.65 18.55 -14.81
N LEU A 340 -12.54 19.75 -15.38
CA LEU A 340 -13.30 20.13 -16.58
C LEU A 340 -12.96 19.27 -17.79
N PHE A 341 -11.68 18.95 -17.98
CA PHE A 341 -11.26 18.07 -19.08
C PHE A 341 -11.76 16.63 -18.86
N GLN A 342 -11.75 16.14 -17.61
CA GLN A 342 -12.36 14.84 -17.29
C GLN A 342 -13.86 14.83 -17.60
N LEU A 343 -14.59 15.90 -17.27
CA LEU A 343 -16.01 16.06 -17.63
C LEU A 343 -16.21 16.12 -19.14
N TYR A 344 -15.34 16.83 -19.87
CA TYR A 344 -15.37 16.90 -21.33
C TYR A 344 -15.13 15.52 -21.97
N ASN A 345 -14.23 14.71 -21.43
CA ASN A 345 -14.04 13.33 -21.87
C ASN A 345 -15.32 12.50 -21.67
N ALA A 346 -15.96 12.59 -20.50
CA ALA A 346 -17.22 11.89 -20.24
C ALA A 346 -18.34 12.33 -21.21
N TYR A 347 -18.45 13.63 -21.49
CA TYR A 347 -19.41 14.16 -22.47
C TYR A 347 -19.16 13.60 -23.89
N VAL A 348 -17.90 13.56 -24.33
CA VAL A 348 -17.54 13.02 -25.65
C VAL A 348 -17.85 11.52 -25.73
N LEU A 349 -17.48 10.75 -24.70
CA LEU A 349 -17.77 9.32 -24.62
C LEU A 349 -19.28 9.03 -24.64
N TYR A 350 -20.07 9.83 -23.90
CA TYR A 350 -21.52 9.72 -23.90
C TYR A 350 -22.12 9.96 -25.29
N ASN A 351 -21.66 10.99 -26.01
CA ASN A 351 -22.14 11.24 -27.38
C ASN A 351 -21.74 10.11 -28.35
N LEU A 352 -20.50 9.62 -28.26
CA LEU A 352 -20.03 8.48 -29.06
C LEU A 352 -20.79 7.19 -28.74
N SER A 353 -21.34 7.05 -27.53
CA SER A 353 -22.17 5.91 -27.14
C SER A 353 -23.58 5.92 -27.73
N ILE A 354 -24.07 7.09 -28.16
CA ILE A 354 -25.39 7.28 -28.76
C ILE A 354 -25.30 7.22 -30.28
N ASP A 355 -24.18 7.67 -30.85
CA ASP A 355 -23.95 7.64 -32.29
C ASP A 355 -23.70 6.21 -32.78
N GLN A 356 -24.77 5.61 -33.31
CA GLN A 356 -24.74 4.26 -33.86
C GLN A 356 -23.88 4.13 -35.14
N SER A 357 -23.57 5.24 -35.80
CA SER A 357 -22.63 5.25 -36.93
C SER A 357 -21.17 5.17 -36.46
N ALA A 358 -20.87 5.76 -35.30
CA ALA A 358 -19.53 5.76 -34.72
C ALA A 358 -19.23 4.47 -33.93
N GLU A 359 -20.21 3.97 -33.18
CA GLU A 359 -20.15 2.70 -32.43
C GLU A 359 -21.33 1.79 -32.78
N PRO A 360 -21.19 0.88 -33.76
CA PRO A 360 -22.28 0.01 -34.20
C PRO A 360 -22.55 -1.16 -33.22
N ASN A 361 -21.62 -1.47 -32.31
CA ASN A 361 -21.76 -2.58 -31.37
C ASN A 361 -22.46 -2.13 -30.07
N SER A 362 -23.62 -2.75 -29.77
CA SER A 362 -24.42 -2.44 -28.58
C SER A 362 -23.67 -2.63 -27.26
N ASP A 363 -22.77 -3.62 -27.18
CA ASP A 363 -22.02 -3.90 -25.95
C ASP A 363 -21.03 -2.77 -25.66
N TRP A 364 -20.37 -2.26 -26.70
CA TRP A 364 -19.48 -1.11 -26.58
C TRP A 364 -20.25 0.17 -26.28
N GLN A 365 -21.44 0.39 -26.85
CA GLN A 365 -22.28 1.53 -26.47
C GLN A 365 -22.62 1.53 -24.97
N ILE A 366 -22.89 0.37 -24.37
CA ILE A 366 -23.14 0.27 -22.93
C ILE A 366 -21.86 0.57 -22.14
N LEU A 367 -20.73 -0.02 -22.53
CA LEU A 367 -19.45 0.21 -21.86
C LEU A 367 -19.03 1.68 -21.89
N LEU A 368 -19.31 2.39 -23.00
CA LEU A 368 -19.02 3.82 -23.13
C LEU A 368 -19.94 4.74 -22.31
N LYS A 369 -21.14 4.27 -21.95
CA LYS A 369 -22.02 4.98 -21.01
C LYS A 369 -21.57 4.81 -19.56
N VAL A 370 -20.89 3.70 -19.28
CA VAL A 370 -20.33 3.38 -17.95
C VAL A 370 -18.99 4.08 -17.74
N LEU A 371 -18.19 4.20 -18.80
CA LEU A 371 -16.89 4.88 -18.83
C LEU A 371 -17.04 6.39 -18.68
#